data_AF-A0A7C9E8X1-F1
#
_entry.id   AF-A0A7C9E8X1-F1
#
_cell.length_a   1.000
_cell.length_b   1.000
_cell.length_c   1.000
_cell.angle_alpha   90.00
_cell.angle_beta   90.00
_cell.angle_gamma   90.00
#
_symmetry.space_group_name_H-M   'P 1'
#
loop_
_entity.id
_entity.type
_entity.pdbx_description
1 polymer ?
#
loop_
_entity_poly.entity_id
_entity_poly.type
_entity_poly.pdbx_seq_one_letter_code
_entity_poly.pdbx_strand_id
1 'polypeptide(L)'
;DDSNRVEVLGNIRKVCDLNKLQCKVAGLTWGVWDAHIFDLHPQIILGADVLYEASAFDNLFSTVAFLLQKNPGSVFITTYHNRSGHHLIEFLMVKWGLKCIKLVDAFS
;
A
#
# COMPACT_ATOMS: atom_id res chain seq x y z
N ASP A 1 -6.47 -5.72 7.53
CA ASP A 1 -5.06 -6.09 7.28
C ASP A 1 -4.31 -6.27 8.58
N ASP A 2 -3.67 -7.41 8.78
CA ASP A 2 -2.93 -7.75 10.00
C ASP A 2 -1.71 -8.61 9.63
N SER A 3 -0.52 -8.16 10.06
CA SER A 3 0.77 -8.78 9.82
C SER A 3 0.91 -10.19 10.42
N ASN A 4 0.07 -10.54 11.40
CA ASN A 4 0.13 -11.81 12.13
C ASN A 4 -0.72 -12.92 11.50
N ARG A 5 -1.31 -12.70 10.32
CA ARG A 5 -2.08 -13.72 9.58
C ARG A 5 -1.15 -14.75 8.92
N VAL A 6 -0.58 -15.63 9.73
CA VAL A 6 0.42 -16.65 9.32
C VAL A 6 -0.05 -17.54 8.17
N GLU A 7 -1.33 -17.90 8.12
CA GLU A 7 -1.90 -18.71 7.04
C GLU A 7 -1.89 -17.96 5.69
N VAL A 8 -2.24 -16.67 5.70
CA VAL A 8 -2.22 -15.82 4.51
C VAL A 8 -0.80 -15.69 3.98
N LEU A 9 0.17 -15.40 4.85
CA LEU A 9 1.57 -15.30 4.48
C LEU A 9 2.12 -16.65 3.97
N GLY A 10 1.70 -17.76 4.57
CA GLY A 10 2.04 -19.11 4.12
C GLY A 10 1.53 -19.41 2.71
N ASN A 11 0.28 -19.03 2.43
CA ASN A 11 -0.31 -19.17 1.10
C ASN A 11 0.42 -18.34 0.05
N ILE A 12 0.77 -17.09 0.35
CA ILE A 12 1.53 -16.22 -0.56
C ILE A 12 2.91 -16.83 -0.88
N ARG A 13 3.64 -17.32 0.13
CA ARG A 13 4.94 -17.99 -0.07
C ARG A 13 4.79 -19.21 -0.98
N LYS A 14 3.81 -20.07 -0.70
CA LYS A 14 3.52 -21.25 -1.53
C LYS A 14 3.24 -20.88 -2.98
N VAL A 15 2.48 -19.80 -3.22
CA VAL A 15 2.20 -19.32 -4.58
C VAL A 15 3.46 -18.79 -5.26
N CYS A 16 4.32 -18.03 -4.56
CA CYS A 16 5.63 -17.64 -5.11
C CYS A 16 6.47 -18.87 -5.51
N ASP A 17 6.54 -19.88 -4.64
CA ASP A 17 7.31 -21.11 -4.88
C ASP A 17 6.80 -21.87 -6.10
N LEU A 18 5.48 -22.05 -6.20
CA LEU A 18 4.82 -22.70 -7.33
C LEU A 18 5.09 -22.00 -8.67
N ASN A 19 5.24 -20.66 -8.64
CA ASN A 19 5.56 -19.85 -9.80
C ASN A 19 7.07 -19.63 -9.99
N LYS A 20 7.92 -20.28 -9.18
CA LYS A 20 9.39 -20.18 -9.21
C LYS A 20 9.89 -18.73 -9.06
N LEU A 21 9.16 -17.92 -8.29
CA LEU A 21 9.50 -16.53 -8.03
C LEU A 21 10.40 -16.42 -6.80
N GLN A 22 11.50 -15.70 -6.91
CA GLN A 22 12.37 -15.37 -5.78
C GLN A 22 11.82 -14.13 -5.07
N CYS A 23 10.89 -14.34 -4.12
CA CYS A 23 10.17 -13.26 -3.43
C CYS A 23 10.37 -13.35 -1.90
N LYS A 24 10.60 -12.22 -1.22
CA LYS A 24 10.56 -12.16 0.25
C LYS A 24 9.15 -11.78 0.70
N VAL A 25 8.52 -12.65 1.49
CA VAL A 25 7.16 -12.42 2.03
C VAL A 25 7.23 -12.05 3.49
N ALA A 26 6.81 -10.82 3.80
CA ALA A 26 6.69 -10.29 5.16
C ALA A 26 5.28 -9.70 5.36
N GLY A 27 4.75 -9.82 6.57
CA GLY A 27 3.51 -9.16 6.95
C GLY A 27 3.75 -7.69 7.25
N LEU A 28 2.76 -6.85 6.94
CA LEU A 28 2.76 -5.43 7.27
C LEU A 28 1.33 -5.03 7.65
N THR A 29 1.19 -4.30 8.75
CA THR A 29 -0.09 -3.73 9.19
C THR A 29 -0.04 -2.22 8.96
N TRP A 30 -0.99 -1.69 8.20
CA TRP A 30 -1.07 -0.25 7.95
C TRP A 30 -1.23 0.53 9.26
N GLY A 31 -0.47 1.60 9.42
CA GLY A 31 -0.51 2.48 10.59
C GLY A 31 0.24 1.94 11.81
N VAL A 32 0.90 0.77 11.70
CA VAL A 32 1.73 0.19 12.76
C VAL A 32 3.20 0.46 12.44
N TRP A 33 3.93 0.98 13.43
CA TRP A 33 5.31 1.42 13.31
C TRP A 33 6.25 0.49 14.08
N ASP A 34 6.58 -0.65 13.50
CA ASP A 34 7.52 -1.63 14.07
C ASP A 34 8.93 -1.50 13.48
N ALA A 35 9.90 -2.22 14.05
CA ALA A 35 11.28 -2.19 13.55
C ALA A 35 11.37 -2.56 12.05
N HIS A 36 10.52 -3.47 11.58
CA HIS A 36 10.55 -3.94 10.20
C HIS A 36 10.19 -2.84 9.21
N ILE A 37 9.22 -1.98 9.52
CA ILE A 37 8.82 -0.91 8.58
C ILE A 37 9.92 0.12 8.37
N PHE A 38 10.74 0.39 9.40
CA PHE A 38 11.84 1.35 9.31
C PHE A 38 12.99 0.88 8.43
N ASP A 39 13.13 -0.44 8.24
CA ASP A 39 14.14 -1.05 7.37
C ASP A 39 13.70 -1.12 5.89
N LEU A 40 12.42 -0.86 5.60
CA LEU A 40 11.88 -0.90 4.24
C LEU A 40 12.20 0.38 3.46
N HIS A 41 12.80 0.20 2.28
CA HIS A 41 13.15 1.28 1.36
C HIS A 41 12.69 0.94 -0.07
N PRO A 42 11.39 0.72 -0.30
CA PRO A 42 10.89 0.32 -1.62
C PRO A 42 11.05 1.46 -2.62
N GLN A 43 11.43 1.16 -3.87
CA GLN A 43 11.36 2.12 -4.98
C GLN A 43 9.95 2.22 -5.57
N ILE A 44 9.19 1.13 -5.52
CA ILE A 44 7.82 1.08 -6.02
C ILE A 44 6.98 0.39 -4.95
N ILE A 45 5.85 1.01 -4.62
CA ILE A 45 4.82 0.46 -3.74
C ILE A 45 3.59 0.21 -4.60
N LEU A 46 3.07 -1.02 -4.60
CA LEU A 46 1.89 -1.40 -5.35
C LEU A 46 0.73 -1.66 -4.38
N GLY A 47 -0.40 -0.97 -4.57
CA GLY A 47 -1.64 -1.18 -3.83
C GLY A 47 -2.76 -1.65 -4.75
N ALA A 48 -3.08 -2.94 -4.74
CA ALA A 48 -4.19 -3.48 -5.52
C ALA A 48 -5.47 -3.47 -4.67
N ASP A 49 -6.45 -2.66 -5.05
CA ASP A 49 -7.77 -2.55 -4.37
C ASP A 49 -7.69 -2.27 -2.86
N VAL A 50 -6.66 -1.54 -2.43
CA VAL A 50 -6.41 -1.21 -1.02
C VAL A 50 -7.30 -0.07 -0.49
N LEU A 51 -8.03 0.62 -1.37
CA LEU A 51 -8.92 1.74 -1.06
C LEU A 51 -10.38 1.30 -0.99
N TYR A 52 -10.64 0.19 -0.29
CA TYR A 52 -11.99 -0.37 -0.11
C TYR A 52 -12.67 0.09 1.18
N GLU A 53 -12.00 -0.05 2.33
CA GLU A 53 -12.57 0.25 3.65
C GLU A 53 -12.12 1.62 4.15
N ALA A 54 -13.03 2.60 4.20
CA ALA A 54 -12.70 3.99 4.52
C ALA A 54 -12.04 4.17 5.91
N SER A 55 -12.38 3.30 6.88
CA SER A 55 -11.77 3.28 8.22
C SER A 55 -10.26 3.04 8.19
N ALA A 56 -9.76 2.33 7.16
CA ALA A 56 -8.36 1.97 7.00
C ALA A 56 -7.54 3.01 6.21
N PHE A 57 -8.19 3.98 5.55
CA PHE A 57 -7.49 4.87 4.62
C PHE A 57 -6.42 5.71 5.31
N ASP A 58 -6.68 6.25 6.50
CA ASP A 58 -5.71 7.09 7.20
C ASP A 58 -4.42 6.32 7.55
N ASN A 59 -4.57 5.07 7.99
CA ASN A 59 -3.47 4.16 8.29
C ASN A 59 -2.70 3.78 7.01
N LEU A 60 -3.41 3.53 5.90
CA LEU A 60 -2.78 3.25 4.61
C LEU A 60 -1.96 4.45 4.13
N PHE A 61 -2.57 5.63 4.08
CA PHE A 61 -1.94 6.85 3.55
C PHE A 61 -0.76 7.31 4.41
N SER A 62 -0.86 7.24 5.74
CA SER A 62 0.26 7.53 6.64
C SER A 62 1.45 6.60 6.40
N THR A 63 1.19 5.30 6.27
CA THR A 63 2.23 4.30 6.00
C THR A 63 2.92 4.54 4.66
N VAL A 64 2.13 4.75 3.61
CA VAL A 64 2.65 5.04 2.27
C VAL A 64 3.48 6.33 2.29
N ALA A 65 2.98 7.39 2.92
CA ALA A 65 3.72 8.65 3.02
C ALA A 65 5.07 8.49 3.70
N PHE A 66 5.12 7.73 4.80
CA PHE A 66 6.37 7.40 5.48
C PHE A 66 7.36 6.67 4.55
N LEU A 67 6.90 5.62 3.85
CA LEU A 67 7.77 4.84 2.95
C LEU A 67 8.28 5.68 1.76
N LEU A 68 7.47 6.60 1.25
CA LEU A 68 7.87 7.50 0.17
C LEU A 68 8.88 8.55 0.63
N GLN A 69 8.75 9.08 1.85
CA GLN A 69 9.71 10.04 2.41
C GLN A 69 11.08 9.42 2.66
N LYS A 70 11.14 8.12 2.95
CA LYS A 70 12.40 7.40 3.22
C LYS A 70 13.27 7.20 1.98
N ASN A 71 12.70 7.21 0.79
CA ASN A 71 13.44 6.95 -0.44
C ASN A 71 13.04 7.94 -1.56
N PRO A 72 13.83 9.00 -1.78
CA PRO A 72 13.57 9.97 -2.85
C PRO A 72 13.49 9.28 -4.22
N GLY A 73 12.37 9.49 -4.93
CA GLY A 73 12.11 8.85 -6.21
C GLY A 73 11.17 7.64 -6.13
N SER A 74 10.80 7.21 -4.93
CA SER A 74 9.78 6.17 -4.77
C SER A 74 8.41 6.63 -5.24
N VAL A 75 7.63 5.67 -5.74
CA VAL A 75 6.25 5.92 -6.20
C VAL A 75 5.28 4.92 -5.60
N PHE A 76 4.07 5.40 -5.32
CA PHE A 76 2.94 4.55 -4.97
C PHE A 76 1.99 4.47 -6.16
N ILE A 77 1.72 3.26 -6.62
CA ILE A 77 0.77 2.98 -7.71
C ILE A 77 -0.37 2.18 -7.11
N THR A 78 -1.58 2.73 -7.19
CA THR A 78 -2.78 2.08 -6.67
C THR A 78 -3.91 2.15 -7.66
N THR A 79 -4.79 1.15 -7.62
CA THR A 79 -6.11 1.25 -8.24
C THR A 79 -7.07 1.89 -7.25
N TYR A 80 -8.01 2.68 -7.77
CA TYR A 80 -9.08 3.29 -7.00
C TYR A 80 -10.38 3.14 -7.77
N HIS A 81 -11.44 2.69 -7.09
CA HIS A 81 -12.77 2.63 -7.65
C HIS A 81 -13.65 3.69 -6.97
N ASN A 82 -14.25 4.57 -7.77
CA ASN A 82 -15.09 5.64 -7.25
C ASN A 82 -16.44 5.09 -6.75
N ARG A 83 -16.52 4.76 -5.45
CA ARG A 83 -17.73 4.17 -4.84
C ARG A 83 -18.65 5.20 -4.17
N SER A 84 -18.15 6.39 -3.83
CA SER A 84 -18.97 7.48 -3.29
C SER A 84 -18.25 8.83 -3.39
N GLY A 85 -19.01 9.91 -3.60
CA GLY A 85 -18.46 11.28 -3.61
C GLY A 85 -18.12 11.85 -2.22
N HIS A 86 -18.46 11.15 -1.14
CA HIS A 86 -18.23 11.62 0.24
C HIS A 86 -16.91 11.13 0.85
N HIS A 87 -16.26 10.13 0.24
CA HIS A 87 -14.97 9.59 0.68
C HIS A 87 -13.85 10.03 -0.27
N LEU A 88 -13.68 11.34 -0.41
CA LEU A 88 -12.63 11.91 -1.27
C LEU A 88 -11.25 11.61 -0.67
N ILE A 89 -10.52 10.71 -1.32
CA ILE A 89 -9.11 10.42 -0.98
C ILE A 89 -8.20 11.65 -1.08
N GLU A 90 -8.64 12.67 -1.82
CA GLU A 90 -7.93 13.94 -1.99
C GLU A 90 -7.63 14.61 -0.65
N PHE A 91 -8.59 14.63 0.29
CA PHE A 91 -8.36 15.18 1.62
C PHE A 91 -7.22 14.45 2.35
N LEU A 92 -7.19 13.12 2.26
CA LEU A 92 -6.15 12.31 2.89
C LEU A 92 -4.79 12.49 2.20
N MET A 93 -4.78 12.65 0.88
CA MET A 93 -3.56 12.98 0.14
C MET A 93 -2.99 14.31 0.62
N VAL A 94 -3.80 15.35 0.77
CA VAL A 94 -3.35 16.63 1.32
C VAL A 94 -2.86 16.48 2.76
N LYS A 95 -3.63 15.79 3.62
CA LYS A 95 -3.28 15.55 5.03
C LYS A 95 -1.89 14.92 5.18
N TRP A 96 -1.56 13.94 4.34
CA TRP A 96 -0.31 13.20 4.40
C TRP A 96 0.77 13.72 3.44
N GLY A 97 0.55 14.89 2.82
CA GLY A 97 1.52 15.53 1.92
C GLY A 97 1.79 14.75 0.63
N LEU A 98 0.85 13.91 0.19
CA LEU A 98 0.94 13.15 -1.04
C LEU A 98 0.39 13.93 -2.23
N LYS A 99 0.97 13.68 -3.41
CA LYS A 99 0.53 14.27 -4.67
C LYS A 99 0.40 13.19 -5.73
N CYS A 100 -0.76 13.11 -6.39
CA CYS A 100 -0.92 12.30 -7.58
C CYS A 100 -0.29 13.02 -8.78
N ILE A 101 0.67 12.36 -9.43
CA ILE A 101 1.38 12.90 -10.60
C ILE A 101 0.83 12.37 -11.93
N LYS A 102 0.14 11.22 -11.89
CA LYS A 102 -0.41 10.56 -13.07
C LYS A 102 -1.68 9.82 -12.66
N LEU A 103 -2.79 10.19 -13.31
CA LEU A 103 -4.05 9.47 -13.22
C LEU A 103 -4.32 8.84 -14.58
N VAL A 104 -4.64 7.55 -14.58
CA VAL A 104 -4.98 6.79 -15.79
C VAL A 104 -6.34 6.18 -15.58
N ASP A 105 -7.28 6.48 -16.48
CA ASP A 105 -8.57 5.80 -16.50
C ASP A 105 -8.41 4.47 -17.26
N ALA A 106 -8.96 3.39 -16.70
CA ALA A 106 -8.90 2.07 -17.30
C ALA A 106 -9.78 1.94 -18.55
N PHE A 107 -10.68 2.90 -18.78
CA PHE A 107 -11.63 2.91 -19.91
C PHE A 107 -11.25 3.89 -21.03
N SER A 108 -10.04 4.47 -20.99
CA SER A 108 -9.54 5.41 -22.02
C SER A 108 -8.59 4.76 -23.03
#